data_AF-A5I4A5-F1
#
_entry.id   AF-A5I4A5-F1
#
_cell.length_a   1.000
_cell.length_b   1.000
_cell.length_c   1.000
_cell.angle_alpha   90.00
_cell.angle_beta   90.00
_cell.angle_gamma   90.00
#
_symmetry.space_group_name_H-M   'P 1'
#
loop_
_entity.id
_entity.type
_entity.pdbx_description
1 polymer ?
#
loop_
_entity_poly.entity_id
_entity_poly.type
_entity_poly.pdbx_seq_one_letter_code
_entity_poly.pdbx_strand_id
1 'polypeptide(L)'
;METIFNEIAREIKSSTNKAVYNAISYIGLDLGTVTSTGLKLDNFKYEIQDYMMLDYLKMKNGYNTETAGEHSHSHNFKTPKELKPLGPGDRVLVTLLKNEFVVVGRVVNA
;
A
#
# COMPACT_ATOMS: atom_id res chain seq x y z
N MET A 1 35.66 11.78 23.64
CA MET A 1 35.30 10.61 24.47
C MET A 1 33.79 10.50 24.42
N GLU A 2 33.24 9.64 23.56
CA GLU A 2 31.81 9.31 23.68
C GLU A 2 31.56 8.78 25.08
N THR A 3 30.55 9.30 25.77
CA THR A 3 30.31 8.96 27.18
C THR A 3 29.69 7.57 27.27
N ILE A 4 29.96 6.85 28.36
CA ILE A 4 29.37 5.53 28.62
C ILE A 4 27.83 5.54 28.55
N PHE A 5 27.21 6.70 28.80
CA PHE A 5 25.78 6.91 28.62
C PHE A 5 25.32 6.84 27.16
N ASN A 6 26.13 7.30 26.20
CA ASN A 6 25.83 7.20 24.77
C ASN A 6 25.88 5.73 24.31
N GLU A 7 26.84 4.96 24.81
CA GLU A 7 26.96 3.52 24.53
C GLU A 7 25.76 2.74 25.07
N ILE A 8 25.36 3.01 26.31
CA ILE A 8 24.15 2.42 26.91
C ILE A 8 22.90 2.80 26.13
N ALA A 9 22.74 4.08 25.76
CA ALA A 9 21.59 4.53 24.97
C ALA A 9 21.55 3.87 23.59
N ARG A 10 22.71 3.68 22.96
CA ARG A 10 22.83 2.98 21.66
C ARG A 10 22.40 1.52 21.79
N GLU A 11 22.85 0.81 22.82
CA GLU A 11 22.52 -0.59 23.03
C GLU A 11 21.03 -0.78 23.35
N ILE A 12 20.45 0.08 24.19
CA ILE A 12 19.01 0.09 24.48
C ILE A 12 18.20 0.31 23.20
N LYS A 13 18.59 1.29 22.36
CA LYS A 13 17.93 1.57 21.09
C LYS A 13 18.04 0.40 20.12
N SER A 14 19.22 -0.21 20.01
CA SER A 14 19.47 -1.39 19.17
C SER A 14 18.60 -2.58 19.59
N SER A 15 18.60 -2.92 20.88
CA SER A 15 17.80 -4.00 21.45
C SER A 15 16.30 -3.77 21.26
N THR A 16 15.84 -2.54 21.52
CA THR A 16 14.43 -2.16 21.32
C THR A 16 14.02 -2.31 19.86
N ASN A 17 14.81 -1.77 18.93
CA ASN A 17 14.54 -1.91 17.49
C ASN A 17 14.49 -3.38 17.08
N LYS A 18 15.42 -4.21 17.56
CA LYS A 18 15.44 -5.65 17.27
C LYS A 18 14.20 -6.37 17.79
N ALA A 19 13.77 -6.08 19.02
CA ALA A 19 12.57 -6.66 19.61
C ALA A 19 11.30 -6.28 18.81
N VAL A 20 11.19 -5.00 18.42
CA VAL A 20 10.09 -4.53 17.56
C VAL A 20 10.12 -5.21 16.20
N TYR A 21 11.28 -5.29 15.54
CA TYR A 21 11.44 -5.96 14.25
C TYR A 21 11.01 -7.43 14.29
N ASN A 22 11.40 -8.16 15.33
CA ASN A 22 11.01 -9.56 15.49
C ASN A 22 9.50 -9.73 15.77
N ALA A 23 8.88 -8.79 16.47
CA ALA A 23 7.44 -8.82 16.72
C ALA A 23 6.64 -8.57 15.43
N ILE A 24 7.09 -7.62 14.60
CA ILE A 24 6.42 -7.29 13.34
C ILE A 24 6.81 -8.21 12.18
N SER A 25 7.93 -8.95 12.24
CA SER A 25 8.32 -9.86 11.16
C SER A 25 7.32 -11.00 10.92
N TYR A 26 6.48 -11.30 11.91
CA TYR A 26 5.36 -12.24 11.77
C TYR A 26 4.10 -11.61 11.16
N ILE A 27 4.03 -10.28 11.18
CA ILE A 27 2.96 -9.52 10.57
C ILE A 27 3.43 -9.29 9.13
N GLY A 28 2.96 -10.11 8.20
CA GLY A 28 3.19 -9.94 6.77
C GLY A 28 2.47 -8.70 6.24
N LEU A 29 2.74 -7.51 6.78
CA LEU A 29 2.23 -6.22 6.35
C LEU A 29 3.42 -5.30 6.11
N ASP A 30 3.38 -4.56 5.00
CA ASP A 30 4.35 -3.52 4.70
C ASP A 30 3.66 -2.34 4.04
N LEU A 31 4.32 -1.19 4.08
CA LEU A 31 3.95 -0.04 3.28
C LEU A 31 4.74 -0.05 1.98
N GLY A 32 4.11 0.46 0.93
CA GLY A 32 4.75 0.58 -0.36
C GLY A 32 4.21 1.71 -1.20
N THR A 33 4.83 1.89 -2.34
CA THR A 33 4.45 2.85 -3.36
C THR A 33 4.28 2.10 -4.67
N VAL A 34 3.14 2.27 -5.33
CA VAL A 34 2.94 1.81 -6.71
C VAL A 34 3.83 2.68 -7.60
N THR A 35 4.61 2.08 -8.48
CA THR A 35 5.45 2.80 -9.43
C THR A 35 4.89 2.63 -10.85
N SER A 36 5.56 3.20 -11.85
CA SER A 36 5.22 2.97 -13.26
C SER A 36 5.47 1.52 -13.70
N THR A 37 6.33 0.79 -13.00
CA THR A 37 6.82 -0.54 -13.39
C THR A 37 6.43 -1.64 -12.42
N GLY A 38 6.05 -1.33 -11.19
CA GLY A 38 5.72 -2.36 -10.21
C GLY A 38 5.32 -1.80 -8.85
N LEU A 39 5.72 -2.52 -7.81
CA LEU A 39 5.48 -2.19 -6.41
C LEU A 39 6.81 -2.08 -5.67
N LYS A 40 7.06 -0.92 -5.06
CA LYS A 40 8.24 -0.67 -4.23
C LYS A 40 7.83 -0.65 -2.76
N LEU A 41 8.19 -1.70 -2.02
CA LEU A 41 8.00 -1.72 -0.57
C LEU A 41 9.07 -0.89 0.14
N ASP A 42 8.72 -0.36 1.31
CA ASP A 42 9.62 0.45 2.13
C ASP A 42 10.75 -0.39 2.72
N ASN A 43 10.46 -1.63 3.14
CA ASN A 43 11.42 -2.52 3.79
C ASN A 43 12.04 -3.56 2.84
N PHE A 44 11.79 -3.47 1.53
CA PHE A 44 12.36 -4.38 0.53
C PHE A 44 13.20 -3.64 -0.51
N LYS A 45 14.40 -4.13 -0.79
CA LYS A 45 15.37 -3.44 -1.67
C LYS A 45 14.93 -3.41 -3.13
N TYR A 46 14.36 -4.50 -3.63
CA TYR A 46 14.02 -4.63 -5.05
C TYR A 46 12.59 -4.18 -5.33
N GLU A 47 12.32 -3.86 -6.58
CA GLU A 47 10.96 -3.61 -7.04
C GLU A 47 10.29 -4.94 -7.40
N ILE A 48 9.03 -5.08 -7.01
CA ILE A 48 8.23 -6.27 -7.23
C ILE A 48 7.38 -6.02 -8.47
N GLN A 49 7.65 -6.79 -9.53
CA GLN A 49 6.92 -6.69 -10.79
C GLN A 49 5.61 -7.48 -10.74
N ASP A 50 5.65 -8.64 -10.11
CA ASP A 50 4.51 -9.54 -9.97
C ASP A 50 3.88 -9.38 -8.59
N TYR A 51 2.77 -8.66 -8.53
CA TYR A 51 2.01 -8.44 -7.30
C TYR A 51 0.51 -8.41 -7.61
N MET A 52 -0.29 -8.76 -6.62
CA MET A 52 -1.74 -8.76 -6.70
C MET A 52 -2.32 -7.48 -6.12
N MET A 53 -3.51 -7.10 -6.57
CA MET A 53 -4.24 -5.95 -6.06
C MET A 53 -5.72 -6.30 -5.93
N LEU A 54 -6.32 -5.93 -4.80
CA LEU A 54 -7.77 -6.12 -4.61
C LEU A 54 -8.56 -5.37 -5.69
N ASP A 55 -9.63 -5.99 -6.17
CA ASP A 55 -10.27 -5.56 -7.41
C ASP A 55 -10.82 -4.13 -7.37
N TYR A 56 -11.35 -3.73 -6.20
CA TYR A 56 -11.89 -2.40 -5.99
C TYR A 56 -10.83 -1.28 -6.13
N LEU A 57 -9.54 -1.59 -5.99
CA LEU A 57 -8.44 -0.65 -6.18
C LEU A 57 -8.06 -0.45 -7.66
N LYS A 58 -8.73 -1.17 -8.57
CA LYS A 58 -8.58 -1.05 -10.04
C LYS A 58 -9.84 -0.48 -10.72
N MET A 59 -10.80 0.03 -9.96
CA MET A 59 -12.06 0.55 -10.52
C MET A 59 -11.79 1.68 -11.52
N LYS A 60 -12.62 1.78 -12.57
CA LYS A 60 -12.51 2.89 -13.52
C LYS A 60 -12.88 4.20 -12.85
N ASN A 61 -12.42 5.32 -13.40
CA ASN A 61 -12.75 6.66 -12.87
C ASN A 61 -14.25 7.01 -12.92
N GLY A 62 -15.01 6.31 -13.76
CA GLY A 62 -16.46 6.45 -13.85
C GLY A 62 -17.07 5.41 -14.76
N TYR A 63 -18.39 5.34 -14.71
CA TYR A 63 -19.22 4.38 -15.42
C TYR A 63 -20.43 5.10 -16.00
N ASN A 64 -20.84 4.70 -17.20
CA ASN A 64 -22.10 5.14 -17.76
C ASN A 64 -23.15 4.05 -17.52
N THR A 65 -24.38 4.47 -17.20
CA THR A 65 -25.51 3.55 -17.25
C THR A 65 -25.77 3.11 -18.68
N GLU A 66 -26.41 1.97 -18.82
CA GLU A 66 -27.04 1.62 -20.09
C GLU A 66 -28.10 2.67 -20.44
N THR A 67 -28.29 2.90 -21.74
CA THR A 67 -29.36 3.76 -22.23
C THR A 67 -30.66 2.96 -22.19
N ALA A 68 -31.60 3.36 -21.32
CA ALA A 68 -32.86 2.65 -21.14
C ALA A 68 -34.01 3.62 -20.82
N GLY A 69 -35.25 3.17 -21.05
CA GLY A 69 -36.47 3.92 -20.72
C GLY A 69 -37.05 4.74 -21.88
N GLU A 70 -38.17 5.41 -21.59
CA GLU A 70 -39.00 6.14 -22.57
C GLU A 70 -38.31 7.40 -23.11
N HIS A 71 -37.41 8.01 -22.31
CA HIS A 71 -36.54 9.10 -22.73
C HIS A 71 -35.09 8.61 -22.76
N SER A 72 -34.60 8.28 -23.96
CA SER A 72 -33.31 7.63 -24.18
C SER A 72 -32.13 8.53 -23.84
N HIS A 73 -31.53 8.33 -22.67
CA HIS A 73 -30.27 8.97 -22.27
C HIS A 73 -29.47 8.07 -21.31
N SER A 74 -28.21 8.42 -21.06
CA SER A 74 -27.34 7.75 -20.10
C SER A 74 -26.89 8.70 -19.01
N HIS A 75 -26.63 8.15 -17.82
CA HIS A 75 -26.08 8.89 -16.69
C HIS A 75 -24.62 8.51 -16.46
N ASN A 76 -23.80 9.50 -16.11
CA ASN A 76 -22.41 9.28 -15.73
C ASN A 76 -22.29 9.23 -14.21
N PHE A 77 -21.81 8.10 -13.69
CA PHE A 77 -21.45 7.92 -12.30
C PHE A 77 -19.93 8.03 -12.15
N LYS A 78 -19.47 9.00 -11.34
CA LYS A 78 -18.05 9.14 -11.02
C LYS A 78 -17.72 8.28 -9.81
N THR A 79 -16.62 7.53 -9.90
CA THR A 79 -16.12 6.74 -8.77
C THR A 79 -15.69 7.69 -7.63
N PRO A 80 -16.14 7.46 -6.39
CA PRO A 80 -15.71 8.22 -5.22
C PRO A 80 -14.19 8.27 -5.12
N LYS A 81 -13.63 9.36 -4.57
CA LYS A 81 -12.17 9.57 -4.54
C LYS A 81 -11.42 8.44 -3.83
N GLU A 82 -12.06 7.83 -2.85
CA GLU A 82 -11.55 6.75 -2.00
C GLU A 82 -11.43 5.43 -2.76
N LEU A 83 -12.28 5.24 -3.78
CA LEU A 83 -12.33 4.03 -4.62
C LEU A 83 -11.69 4.25 -5.98
N LYS A 84 -11.01 5.38 -6.18
CA LYS A 84 -10.30 5.65 -7.43
C LYS A 84 -9.18 4.63 -7.64
N PRO A 85 -8.90 4.27 -8.91
CA PRO A 85 -7.87 3.30 -9.21
C PRO A 85 -6.53 3.78 -8.69
N LEU A 86 -5.72 2.85 -8.20
CA LEU A 86 -4.34 3.12 -7.84
C LEU A 86 -3.52 3.44 -9.09
N GLY A 87 -2.59 4.38 -8.96
CA GLY A 87 -1.63 4.73 -10.01
C GLY A 87 -0.23 4.97 -9.45
N PRO A 88 0.75 5.22 -10.34
CA PRO A 88 2.12 5.52 -9.94
C PRO A 88 2.19 6.69 -8.95
N GLY A 89 2.91 6.50 -7.85
CA GLY A 89 3.03 7.45 -6.75
C GLY A 89 2.06 7.22 -5.60
N ASP A 90 1.01 6.40 -5.78
CA ASP A 90 0.07 6.11 -4.70
C ASP A 90 0.73 5.25 -3.60
N ARG A 91 0.54 5.68 -2.36
CA ARG A 91 0.95 4.93 -1.17
C ARG A 91 -0.08 3.86 -0.83
N VAL A 92 0.42 2.69 -0.47
CA VAL A 92 -0.41 1.50 -0.30
C VAL A 92 -0.01 0.68 0.92
N LEU A 93 -0.99 -0.01 1.48
CA LEU A 93 -0.80 -1.09 2.44
C LEU A 93 -0.73 -2.40 1.66
N VAL A 94 0.31 -3.18 1.94
CA VAL A 94 0.58 -4.45 1.28
C VAL A 94 0.58 -5.54 2.34
N THR A 95 -0.03 -6.67 2.03
CA THR A 95 0.11 -7.89 2.82
C THR A 95 0.90 -8.96 2.07
N LEU A 96 1.77 -9.65 2.80
CA LEU A 96 2.46 -10.85 2.36
C LEU A 96 1.62 -12.06 2.76
N LEU A 97 1.02 -12.73 1.78
CA LEU A 97 0.27 -13.97 1.97
C LEU A 97 1.09 -15.11 1.34
N LYS A 98 1.79 -15.88 2.18
CA LYS A 98 2.79 -16.86 1.74
C LYS A 98 3.90 -16.20 0.91
N ASN A 99 3.89 -16.41 -0.41
CA ASN A 99 4.88 -15.90 -1.35
C ASN A 99 4.30 -14.77 -2.23
N GLU A 100 3.07 -14.35 -1.97
CA GLU A 100 2.35 -13.34 -2.77
C GLU A 100 2.34 -11.99 -2.06
N PHE A 101 2.61 -10.93 -2.81
CA PHE A 101 2.43 -9.55 -2.36
C PHE A 101 1.07 -9.05 -2.82
N VAL A 102 0.20 -8.70 -1.89
CA VAL A 102 -1.16 -8.26 -2.19
C VAL A 102 -1.39 -6.84 -1.68
N VAL A 103 -1.65 -5.91 -2.59
CA VAL A 103 -2.08 -4.56 -2.26
C VAL A 103 -3.52 -4.60 -1.78
N VAL A 104 -3.74 -4.25 -0.51
CA VAL A 104 -5.03 -4.38 0.18
C VAL A 104 -5.70 -3.04 0.48
N GLY A 105 -5.01 -1.92 0.30
CA GLY A 105 -5.62 -0.61 0.47
C GLY A 105 -4.70 0.56 0.09
N ARG A 106 -5.32 1.70 -0.19
CA ARG A 106 -4.65 3.00 -0.35
C ARG A 106 -4.35 3.58 1.04
N VAL A 107 -3.19 4.20 1.19
CA VAL A 107 -2.78 4.91 2.41
C VAL A 107 -2.72 6.40 2.10
N VAL A 108 -3.39 7.21 2.92
CA VAL A 108 -3.41 8.66 2.82
C VAL A 108 -3.07 9.27 4.17
N ASN A 109 -2.50 10.48 4.17
CA ASN A 109 -2.31 11.24 5.40
C ASN A 109 -3.67 11.67 5.97
N ALA A 110 -3.76 11.68 7.30
CA ALA A 110 -4.94 12.14 8.03
C ALA A 110 -5.09 13.67 7.98
#